data_AF-A0A4R4V5Z6-F1
#
_entry.id   AF-A0A4R4V5Z6-F1
#
_cell.length_a   1.000
_cell.length_b   1.000
_cell.length_c   1.000
_cell.angle_alpha   90.00
_cell.angle_beta   90.00
_cell.angle_gamma   90.00
#
_symmetry.space_group_name_H-M   'P 1'
#
loop_
_entity.id
_entity.type
_entity.pdbx_description
1 polymer ?
#
loop_
_entity_poly.entity_id
_entity_poly.type
_entity_poly.pdbx_seq_one_letter_code
_entity_poly.pdbx_strand_id
1 'polypeptide(L)'
;MAERIQVDLVDDIDGSPAKHTVTFALDGVSYEIDLNDGNAQALRSVLDRYIKAARAPKPAAPRSTKQQEREEEQARQANKQLTEQIRGAAQRTRDALKKPEAADAAQVPEKDAEPEPVTAKESELVPAEEAKPETGVEAPAVSLPLFSSAVD
;
A
#
# COMPACT_ATOMS: atom_id res chain seq x y z
N MET A 1 43.11 -4.75 -16.38
CA MET A 1 43.02 -4.49 -14.93
C MET A 1 41.83 -5.27 -14.41
N ALA A 2 41.88 -5.84 -13.20
CA ALA A 2 40.76 -6.61 -12.63
C ALA A 2 40.56 -6.24 -11.17
N GLU A 3 39.30 -6.12 -10.76
CA GLU A 3 38.85 -5.77 -9.41
C GLU A 3 38.02 -6.92 -8.83
N ARG A 4 38.16 -7.18 -7.52
CA ARG A 4 37.34 -8.12 -6.77
C ARG A 4 36.78 -7.43 -5.54
N ILE A 5 35.45 -7.44 -5.42
CA ILE A 5 34.71 -6.96 -4.25
C ILE A 5 34.23 -8.17 -3.46
N GLN A 6 34.46 -8.19 -2.15
CA GLN A 6 33.95 -9.22 -1.24
C GLN A 6 33.06 -8.54 -0.19
N VAL A 7 31.91 -9.14 0.07
CA VAL A 7 30.93 -8.67 1.04
C VAL A 7 30.74 -9.80 2.06
N ASP A 8 31.07 -9.51 3.32
CA ASP A 8 30.97 -10.46 4.43
C ASP A 8 29.99 -9.91 5.46
N LEU A 9 29.24 -10.80 6.13
CA LEU A 9 28.40 -10.45 7.27
C LEU A 9 29.27 -10.33 8.52
N VAL A 10 29.09 -9.25 9.29
CA VAL A 10 29.94 -8.92 10.43
C VAL A 10 29.10 -8.86 11.70
N ASP A 11 29.66 -9.36 12.80
CA ASP A 11 29.05 -9.34 14.13
C ASP A 11 29.07 -7.92 14.70
N ASP A 12 27.91 -7.42 15.11
CA ASP A 12 27.72 -6.05 15.59
C ASP A 12 28.38 -5.77 16.95
N ILE A 13 28.76 -6.81 17.71
CA ILE A 13 29.36 -6.68 19.05
C ILE A 13 30.89 -6.62 18.96
N ASP A 14 31.49 -7.56 18.23
CA ASP A 14 32.95 -7.77 18.24
C ASP A 14 33.62 -7.61 16.87
N GLY A 15 32.85 -7.41 15.79
CA GLY A 15 33.38 -7.24 14.44
C GLY A 15 33.90 -8.53 13.79
N SER A 16 33.68 -9.69 14.40
CA SER A 16 34.00 -10.99 13.81
C SER A 16 33.01 -11.40 12.71
N PRO A 17 33.25 -12.46 11.92
CA PRO A 17 32.26 -12.92 10.94
C PRO A 17 30.97 -13.40 11.61
N ALA A 18 29.85 -12.77 11.26
CA ALA A 18 28.53 -13.15 11.74
C ALA A 18 27.93 -14.31 10.93
N LYS A 19 27.02 -15.05 11.56
CA LYS A 19 26.32 -16.20 10.98
C LYS A 19 24.81 -16.09 11.09
N HIS A 20 24.32 -15.25 12.00
CA HIS A 20 22.91 -15.18 12.35
C HIS A 20 22.47 -13.75 12.56
N THR A 21 21.39 -13.36 11.92
CA THR A 21 20.60 -12.19 12.32
C THR A 21 19.58 -12.64 13.35
N VAL A 22 19.61 -12.08 14.55
CA VAL A 22 18.69 -12.41 15.65
C VAL A 22 17.73 -11.25 15.87
N THR A 23 16.44 -11.50 15.69
CA THR A 23 15.38 -10.55 16.05
C THR A 23 14.97 -10.75 17.51
N PHE A 24 14.91 -9.67 18.28
CA PHE A 24 14.40 -9.67 19.65
C PHE A 24 13.60 -8.40 19.91
N ALA A 25 12.84 -8.36 21.00
CA ALA A 25 12.02 -7.20 21.34
C ALA A 25 12.15 -6.83 22.81
N LEU A 26 12.13 -5.54 23.10
CA LEU A 26 12.11 -4.97 24.43
C LEU A 26 11.13 -3.80 24.45
N ASP A 27 10.23 -3.76 25.43
CA ASP A 27 9.22 -2.71 25.59
C ASP A 27 8.37 -2.42 24.32
N GLY A 28 8.13 -3.47 23.52
CA GLY A 28 7.33 -3.38 22.29
C GLY A 28 8.10 -2.88 21.07
N VAL A 29 9.39 -2.55 21.20
CA VAL A 29 10.26 -2.20 20.08
C VAL A 29 11.02 -3.46 19.63
N SER A 30 10.96 -3.75 18.33
CA SER A 30 11.71 -4.84 17.71
C SER A 30 13.09 -4.37 17.27
N TYR A 31 14.10 -5.18 17.56
CA TYR A 31 15.49 -4.98 17.22
C TYR A 31 16.01 -6.19 16.45
N GLU A 32 17.03 -5.95 15.63
CA GLU A 32 17.78 -6.96 14.90
C GLU A 32 19.27 -6.75 15.16
N ILE A 33 20.01 -7.84 15.26
CA ILE A 33 21.46 -7.82 15.51
C ILE A 33 22.11 -8.98 14.78
N ASP A 34 23.21 -8.72 14.08
CA ASP A 34 24.02 -9.72 13.41
C ASP A 34 25.09 -10.24 14.38
N LEU A 35 25.11 -11.56 14.58
CA LEU A 35 25.93 -12.22 15.59
C LEU A 35 26.61 -13.48 15.05
N ASN A 36 27.78 -13.79 15.59
CA ASN A 36 28.44 -15.09 15.50
C ASN A 36 27.72 -16.14 16.39
N ASP A 37 28.08 -17.42 16.24
CA ASP A 37 27.42 -18.52 16.95
C ASP A 37 27.49 -18.36 18.49
N GLY A 38 28.63 -17.87 19.00
CA GLY A 38 28.87 -17.70 20.43
C GLY A 38 28.00 -16.59 21.02
N ASN A 39 27.99 -15.43 20.37
CA ASN A 39 27.21 -14.27 20.81
C ASN A 39 25.70 -14.52 20.67
N ALA A 40 25.27 -15.19 19.60
CA ALA A 40 23.87 -15.58 19.43
C ALA A 40 23.41 -16.55 20.53
N GLN A 41 24.25 -17.52 20.91
CA GLN A 41 23.96 -18.43 22.01
C GLN A 41 23.96 -17.73 23.37
N ALA A 42 24.87 -16.79 23.59
CA ALA A 42 24.93 -16.00 24.81
C ALA A 42 23.64 -15.17 25.00
N LEU A 43 23.19 -14.48 23.95
CA LEU A 43 21.93 -13.71 23.96
C LEU A 43 20.73 -14.59 24.33
N ARG A 44 20.59 -15.75 23.67
CA ARG A 44 19.50 -16.70 23.98
C ARG A 44 19.57 -17.21 25.41
N SER A 45 20.77 -17.45 25.92
CA SER A 45 20.99 -17.93 27.29
C SER A 45 20.60 -16.89 28.35
N VAL A 46 20.87 -15.61 28.10
CA VAL A 46 20.44 -14.51 29.00
C VAL A 46 18.92 -14.40 29.04
N LEU A 47 18.26 -14.53 27.88
CA LEU A 47 16.81 -14.43 27.78
C LEU A 47 16.08 -15.67 28.30
N ASP A 48 16.72 -16.84 28.32
CA ASP A 48 16.13 -18.13 28.69
C ASP A 48 15.41 -18.10 30.06
N ARG A 49 16.01 -17.46 31.07
CA ARG A 49 15.39 -17.33 32.40
C ARG A 49 14.05 -16.58 32.34
N TYR A 50 13.98 -15.52 31.55
CA TYR A 50 12.79 -14.70 31.41
C TYR A 50 11.74 -15.40 30.54
N ILE A 51 12.17 -16.05 29.45
CA ILE A 51 11.30 -16.82 28.56
C ILE A 51 10.60 -17.96 29.33
N LYS A 52 11.34 -18.67 30.20
CA LYS A 52 10.78 -19.75 31.03
C LYS A 52 9.71 -19.28 32.03
N ALA A 53 9.85 -18.05 32.52
CA ALA A 53 8.89 -17.44 33.44
C ALA A 53 7.75 -16.70 32.71
N ALA A 54 7.96 -16.34 31.44
CA ALA A 54 7.00 -15.60 30.64
C ALA A 54 5.79 -16.45 30.26
N ARG A 55 4.63 -15.81 30.17
CA ARG A 55 3.46 -16.41 29.54
C ARG A 55 3.67 -16.33 28.03
N ALA A 56 3.73 -17.48 27.37
CA ALA A 56 3.70 -17.52 25.91
C ALA A 56 2.44 -16.80 25.41
N PRO A 57 2.55 -15.86 24.44
CA PRO A 57 1.37 -15.33 23.79
C PRO A 57 0.59 -16.52 23.24
N LYS A 58 -0.72 -16.55 23.49
CA LYS A 58 -1.57 -17.60 22.93
C LYS A 58 -1.33 -17.56 21.42
N PRO A 59 -0.84 -18.64 20.79
CA PRO A 59 -0.66 -18.63 19.35
C PRO A 59 -2.02 -18.24 18.77
N ALA A 60 -2.03 -17.23 17.90
CA ALA A 60 -3.23 -16.89 17.16
C ALA A 60 -3.73 -18.20 16.57
N ALA A 61 -4.96 -18.60 16.91
CA ALA A 61 -5.48 -19.90 16.52
C ALA A 61 -5.26 -20.03 15.00
N PRO A 62 -4.66 -21.13 14.52
CA PRO A 62 -4.54 -21.32 13.08
C PRO A 62 -5.95 -21.20 12.52
N ARG A 63 -6.17 -20.30 11.56
CA ARG A 63 -7.46 -20.22 10.87
C ARG A 63 -7.74 -21.64 10.39
N SER A 64 -8.83 -22.23 10.90
CA SER A 64 -9.12 -23.62 10.57
C SER A 64 -9.26 -23.73 9.04
N THR A 65 -8.74 -24.78 8.45
CA THR A 65 -8.88 -25.06 7.01
C THR A 65 -10.35 -24.99 6.57
N LYS A 66 -11.27 -25.39 7.45
CA LYS A 66 -12.72 -25.30 7.28
C LYS A 66 -13.27 -23.88 7.14
N GLN A 67 -12.60 -22.90 7.75
CA GLN A 67 -12.97 -21.49 7.65
C GLN A 67 -12.46 -20.89 6.34
N GLN A 68 -11.26 -21.29 5.91
CA GLN A 68 -10.72 -21.00 4.58
C GLN A 68 -11.59 -21.61 3.46
N GLU A 69 -11.99 -22.87 3.59
CA GLU A 69 -12.87 -23.55 2.62
C GLU A 69 -14.22 -22.85 2.50
N ARG A 70 -14.82 -22.41 3.61
CA ARG A 70 -16.09 -21.65 3.60
C ARG A 70 -15.94 -20.28 2.94
N GLU A 71 -14.87 -19.56 3.24
CA GLU A 71 -14.60 -18.26 2.59
C GLU A 71 -14.38 -18.43 1.09
N GLU A 72 -13.70 -19.50 0.68
CA GLU A 72 -13.46 -19.80 -0.74
C GLU A 72 -14.74 -20.24 -1.47
N GLU A 73 -15.59 -21.06 -0.83
CA GLU A 73 -16.92 -21.42 -1.36
C GLU A 73 -17.83 -20.20 -1.51
N GLN A 74 -17.83 -19.30 -0.52
CA GLN A 74 -18.60 -18.05 -0.59
C GLN A 74 -18.09 -17.14 -1.71
N ALA A 75 -16.77 -17.02 -1.86
CA ALA A 75 -16.17 -16.26 -2.97
C ALA A 75 -16.51 -16.86 -4.34
N ARG A 76 -16.53 -18.19 -4.48
CA ARG A 76 -16.93 -18.88 -5.72
C ARG A 76 -18.42 -18.64 -6.04
N GLN A 77 -19.29 -18.68 -5.03
CA GLN A 77 -20.72 -18.42 -5.20
C GLN A 77 -20.99 -16.96 -5.60
N ALA A 78 -20.32 -16.00 -4.95
CA ALA A 78 -20.44 -14.59 -5.30
C ALA A 78 -19.98 -14.31 -6.74
N ASN A 79 -18.85 -14.90 -7.16
CA ASN A 79 -18.37 -14.78 -8.54
C ASN A 79 -19.32 -15.40 -9.57
N LYS A 80 -19.96 -16.52 -9.24
CA LYS A 80 -20.97 -17.16 -10.10
C LYS A 80 -22.18 -16.24 -10.28
N GLN A 81 -22.70 -15.67 -9.19
CA GLN A 81 -23.83 -14.74 -9.25
C GLN A 81 -23.50 -13.47 -10.05
N LEU A 82 -22.30 -12.92 -9.86
CA LEU A 82 -21.85 -11.76 -10.62
C LEU A 82 -21.79 -12.07 -12.12
N THR A 83 -21.28 -13.25 -12.48
CA THR A 83 -21.21 -13.70 -13.88
C THR A 83 -22.61 -13.84 -14.49
N GLU A 84 -23.57 -14.40 -13.75
CA GLU A 84 -24.97 -14.52 -14.19
C GLU A 84 -25.62 -13.14 -14.38
N GLN A 85 -25.37 -12.18 -13.48
CA GLN A 85 -25.86 -10.81 -13.60
C GLN A 85 -25.27 -10.09 -14.83
N ILE A 86 -23.96 -10.20 -15.06
CA ILE A 86 -23.30 -9.64 -16.24
C ILE A 86 -23.89 -10.23 -17.52
N ARG A 87 -24.06 -11.56 -17.56
CA ARG A 87 -24.66 -12.24 -18.72
C ARG A 87 -26.10 -11.79 -18.95
N GLY A 88 -26.91 -11.69 -17.90
CA GLY A 88 -28.30 -11.24 -18.00
C GLY A 88 -28.41 -9.79 -18.46
N ALA A 89 -27.54 -8.90 -17.96
CA ALA A 89 -27.46 -7.52 -18.41
C ALA A 89 -27.09 -7.42 -19.91
N ALA A 90 -26.10 -8.20 -20.35
CA ALA A 90 -25.67 -8.25 -21.76
C ALA A 90 -26.74 -8.81 -22.70
N GLN A 91 -27.57 -9.76 -22.24
CA GLN A 91 -28.69 -10.28 -23.02
C GLN A 91 -29.78 -9.23 -23.19
N ARG A 92 -30.14 -8.51 -22.11
CA ARG A 92 -31.14 -7.43 -22.19
C ARG A 92 -30.74 -6.32 -23.14
N THR A 93 -29.46 -5.91 -23.11
CA THR A 93 -28.96 -4.91 -24.07
C THR A 93 -28.98 -5.46 -25.49
N ARG A 94 -28.60 -6.72 -25.70
CA ARG A 94 -28.69 -7.38 -27.02
C ARG A 94 -30.13 -7.47 -27.54
N ASP A 95 -31.10 -7.82 -26.69
CA ASP A 95 -32.51 -7.94 -27.09
C ASP A 95 -33.12 -6.57 -27.40
N ALA A 96 -32.75 -5.54 -26.64
CA ALA A 96 -33.13 -4.15 -26.93
C ALA A 96 -32.56 -3.68 -28.28
N LEU A 97 -31.34 -4.09 -28.63
CA LEU A 97 -30.72 -3.79 -29.93
C LEU A 97 -31.30 -4.63 -31.08
N LYS A 98 -31.78 -5.86 -30.80
CA LYS A 98 -32.32 -6.78 -31.82
C LYS A 98 -33.78 -6.49 -32.19
N LYS A 99 -34.49 -5.66 -31.42
CA LYS A 99 -35.85 -5.22 -31.75
C LYS A 99 -35.85 -3.80 -32.35
N PRO A 100 -35.65 -3.63 -33.68
CA PRO A 100 -36.18 -2.49 -34.38
C PRO A 100 -37.56 -2.87 -34.93
N GLU A 101 -38.64 -2.23 -34.45
CA GLU A 101 -39.70 -1.69 -35.32
C GLU A 101 -40.92 -1.13 -34.55
N ALA A 102 -41.33 0.05 -35.03
CA ALA A 102 -42.67 0.63 -35.05
C ALA A 102 -43.29 1.22 -33.77
N ALA A 103 -42.86 2.44 -33.44
CA ALA A 103 -43.78 3.53 -33.14
C ALA A 103 -43.16 4.86 -33.62
N ASP A 104 -43.78 5.42 -34.66
CA ASP A 104 -43.54 6.75 -35.21
C ASP A 104 -44.18 7.84 -34.33
N ALA A 105 -43.60 9.05 -34.40
CA ALA A 105 -44.07 10.35 -33.91
C ALA A 105 -44.26 10.60 -32.39
N ALA A 106 -43.32 11.32 -31.77
CA ALA A 106 -43.57 12.63 -31.13
C ALA A 106 -42.30 13.25 -30.49
N GLN A 107 -41.98 14.46 -30.97
CA GLN A 107 -41.10 15.48 -30.40
C GLN A 107 -39.62 15.16 -30.12
N VAL A 108 -38.79 15.64 -31.05
CA VAL A 108 -37.61 16.44 -30.71
C VAL A 108 -38.08 17.69 -29.94
N PRO A 109 -37.63 17.98 -28.72
CA PRO A 109 -37.59 19.35 -28.26
C PRO A 109 -36.25 19.94 -28.69
N GLU A 110 -36.22 20.48 -29.91
CA GLU A 110 -35.42 21.67 -30.13
C GLU A 110 -36.04 22.74 -29.24
N LYS A 111 -35.33 23.06 -28.16
CA LYS A 111 -35.49 24.35 -27.51
C LYS A 111 -34.11 24.96 -27.42
N ASP A 112 -33.75 25.62 -28.52
CA ASP A 112 -32.91 26.80 -28.47
C ASP A 112 -33.46 27.72 -27.38
N ALA A 113 -32.72 27.76 -26.28
CA ALA A 113 -32.76 28.82 -25.30
C ALA A 113 -31.37 28.81 -24.67
N GLU A 114 -30.43 29.46 -25.35
CA GLU A 114 -29.34 30.14 -24.67
C GLU A 114 -29.94 31.00 -23.53
N PRO A 115 -29.38 30.88 -22.32
CA PRO A 115 -29.05 32.11 -21.63
C PRO A 115 -27.56 32.15 -21.27
N GLU A 116 -26.83 32.97 -22.01
CA GLU A 116 -25.65 33.72 -21.54
C GLU A 116 -25.98 34.50 -20.24
N PRO A 117 -24.98 34.93 -19.46
CA PRO A 117 -24.35 34.22 -18.36
C PRO A 117 -24.82 34.77 -17.00
N VAL A 118 -25.21 33.92 -16.06
CA VAL A 118 -25.38 34.36 -14.66
C VAL A 118 -24.02 34.45 -13.99
N THR A 119 -23.49 35.67 -14.08
CA THR A 119 -22.46 36.32 -13.27
C THR A 119 -22.04 35.52 -12.04
N ALA A 120 -20.81 35.03 -12.08
CA ALA A 120 -20.06 34.61 -10.91
C ALA A 120 -20.12 35.74 -9.88
N LYS A 121 -20.79 35.51 -8.75
CA LYS A 121 -20.54 36.28 -7.55
C LYS A 121 -19.17 35.86 -7.03
N GLU A 122 -18.17 36.64 -7.42
CA GLU A 122 -16.95 36.86 -6.64
C GLU A 122 -17.37 37.17 -5.20
N SER A 123 -17.20 36.20 -4.30
CA SER A 123 -17.17 36.47 -2.88
C SER A 123 -15.71 36.75 -2.52
N GLU A 124 -15.43 38.04 -2.42
CA GLU A 124 -14.43 38.70 -1.59
C GLU A 124 -13.08 37.99 -1.37
N LEU A 125 -12.09 38.50 -2.10
CA LEU A 125 -10.76 38.78 -1.59
C LEU A 125 -10.81 39.19 -0.10
N VAL A 126 -10.26 38.35 0.76
CA VAL A 126 -9.73 38.80 2.06
C VAL A 126 -8.24 39.06 1.85
N PRO A 127 -7.72 40.26 2.17
CA PRO A 127 -6.33 40.61 1.90
C PRO A 127 -5.41 39.83 2.85
N ALA A 128 -4.53 39.01 2.29
CA ALA A 128 -3.40 38.45 3.02
C ALA A 128 -2.35 39.56 3.20
N GLU A 129 -2.34 40.12 4.40
CA GLU A 129 -1.40 41.10 4.90
C GLU A 129 0.04 40.58 4.83
N GLU A 130 0.94 41.41 4.29
CA GLU A 130 2.39 41.22 4.29
C GLU A 130 2.94 41.18 5.73
N ALA A 131 3.72 40.16 6.05
CA ALA A 131 4.81 40.27 7.01
C ALA A 131 5.99 39.39 6.57
N LYS A 132 7.04 40.02 6.04
CA LYS A 132 8.42 39.49 5.96
C LYS A 132 9.18 39.91 7.25
N PRO A 133 10.46 39.53 7.46
CA PRO A 133 11.03 38.17 7.55
C PRO A 133 12.03 38.05 8.74
N GLU A 134 12.04 36.97 9.51
CA GLU A 134 13.10 36.68 10.50
C GLU A 134 13.07 35.15 10.77
N THR A 135 14.11 34.34 10.91
CA THR A 135 15.55 34.34 10.67
C THR A 135 15.97 32.85 10.87
N GLY A 136 16.91 32.35 10.05
CA GLY A 136 17.85 31.25 10.37
C GLY A 136 17.33 29.86 10.75
N VAL A 137 17.57 28.84 9.90
CA VAL A 137 18.62 27.80 10.05
C VAL A 137 18.65 26.98 8.74
N GLU A 138 19.86 26.76 8.22
CA GLU A 138 20.15 26.06 6.96
C GLU A 138 19.52 24.66 6.88
N ALA A 139 18.84 24.37 5.77
CA ALA A 139 18.59 23.00 5.34
C ALA A 139 19.76 22.53 4.46
N PRO A 140 20.37 21.36 4.70
CA PRO A 140 21.41 20.85 3.82
C PRO A 140 20.79 20.45 2.47
N ALA A 141 21.43 20.92 1.39
CA ALA A 141 21.03 20.68 0.02
C ALA A 141 20.93 19.17 -0.29
N VAL A 142 19.72 18.69 -0.53
CA VAL A 142 19.49 17.36 -1.11
C VAL A 142 19.71 17.49 -2.62
N SER A 143 20.87 17.03 -3.08
CA SER A 143 21.19 16.91 -4.50
C SER A 143 20.29 15.85 -5.15
N LEU A 144 19.44 16.26 -6.08
CA LEU A 144 18.63 15.34 -6.89
C LEU A 144 19.50 14.76 -8.02
N PRO A 145 19.40 13.45 -8.33
CA PRO A 145 20.10 12.86 -9.46
C PRO A 145 19.56 13.40 -10.79
N LEU A 146 20.45 13.88 -11.67
CA LEU A 146 20.11 14.16 -13.07
C LEU A 146 19.87 12.84 -13.81
N PHE A 147 18.61 12.55 -14.14
CA PHE A 147 18.29 11.55 -15.17
C PHE A 147 18.69 12.12 -16.53
N SER A 148 19.72 11.53 -17.14
CA SER A 148 20.09 11.82 -18.53
C SER A 148 18.98 11.30 -19.45
N SER A 149 18.32 12.21 -20.16
CA SER A 149 17.35 11.92 -21.21
C SER A 149 18.06 11.30 -22.41
N ALA A 150 17.79 10.03 -22.70
CA ALA A 150 18.03 9.45 -24.01
C ALA A 150 17.08 10.11 -25.02
N VAL A 151 17.65 10.66 -26.09
CA VAL A 151 16.93 11.07 -27.30
C VAL A 151 17.12 9.96 -28.33
N ASP A 152 16.01 9.56 -28.96
CA ASP A 152 15.89 8.66 -30.11
C ASP A 152 16.85 8.98 -31.27
#